data_AF-A0A706JFI9-F1
#
_entry.id   AF-A0A706JFI9-F1
#
_cell.length_a   1.000
_cell.length_b   1.000
_cell.length_c   1.000
_cell.angle_alpha   90.00
_cell.angle_beta   90.00
_cell.angle_gamma   90.00
#
_symmetry.space_group_name_H-M   'P 1'
#
loop_
_entity.id
_entity.type
_entity.pdbx_description
1 polymer ?
#
loop_
_entity_poly.entity_id
_entity_poly.type
_entity_poly.pdbx_seq_one_letter_code
_entity_poly.pdbx_strand_id
1 'polypeptide(L)' 'MAEQGKELPGYVQREFEEFLQCGRLEHGFLRVRCESCHAEHLVAFSCKRRGFCPSCGARRMAESAALLVDEVLP' A
#
# COMPACT_ATOMS: atom_id res chain seq x y z
N MET A 1 25.02 21.85 6.11
CA MET A 1 25.29 20.64 6.91
C MET A 1 23.96 20.19 7.46
N ALA A 2 23.47 19.01 7.08
CA ALA A 2 22.23 18.49 7.64
C ALA A 2 22.39 18.36 9.16
N GLU A 3 21.42 18.84 9.93
CA GLU A 3 21.39 18.70 11.38
C GLU A 3 21.36 17.20 11.74
N GLN A 4 22.54 16.62 11.96
CA GLN A 4 22.71 15.29 12.52
C GLN A 4 22.50 15.43 14.02
N GLY A 5 21.40 14.90 14.57
CA GLY A 5 21.31 14.87 16.03
C GLY A 5 19.97 14.59 16.71
N LYS A 6 18.92 14.16 16.01
CA LYS A 6 17.78 13.53 16.69
C LYS A 6 17.42 12.23 16.00
N GLU A 7 17.64 11.12 16.71
CA GLU A 7 17.12 9.83 16.30
C GLU A 7 15.59 9.95 16.21
N LEU A 8 15.05 9.62 15.03
CA LEU A 8 13.60 9.58 14.85
C LEU A 8 13.03 8.47 15.73
N PRO A 9 11.83 8.64 16.30
CA PRO A 9 11.16 7.55 17.00
C PRO A 9 11.12 6.28 16.14
N GLY A 10 11.34 5.11 16.74
CA GLY A 10 11.43 3.86 15.97
C GLY A 10 10.19 3.55 15.12
N TYR A 11 9.01 4.04 15.51
CA TYR A 11 7.81 3.90 14.69
C TYR A 11 7.91 4.69 13.37
N VAL A 12 8.55 5.87 13.36
CA VAL A 12 8.72 6.69 12.15
C VAL A 12 9.65 5.99 11.17
N GLN A 13 10.76 5.44 11.67
CA GLN A 13 11.73 4.71 10.85
C GLN A 13 11.07 3.49 10.22
N ARG A 14 10.38 2.67 11.03
CA ARG A 14 9.67 1.49 10.57
C ARG A 14 8.62 1.80 9.49
N GLU A 15 7.76 2.81 9.72
CA GLU A 15 6.74 3.22 8.75
C GLU A 15 7.37 3.69 7.42
N PHE A 16 8.52 4.37 7.51
CA PHE A 16 9.25 4.84 6.34
C PHE A 16 9.86 3.67 5.54
N GLU A 17 10.52 2.73 6.22
CA GLU A 17 11.07 1.53 5.60
C GLU A 17 9.99 0.69 4.91
N GLU A 18 8.85 0.47 5.57
CA GLU A 18 7.73 -0.26 4.98
C GLU A 18 7.11 0.48 3.79
N PHE A 19 7.04 1.81 3.84
CA PHE A 19 6.62 2.61 2.69
C PHE A 19 7.55 2.43 1.50
N LEU A 20 8.87 2.47 1.71
CA LEU A 20 9.86 2.29 0.63
C LEU A 20 9.76 0.91 -0.04
N GLN A 21 9.30 -0.09 0.70
CA GLN A 21 9.09 -1.44 0.17
C GLN A 21 7.73 -1.61 -0.53
N CYS A 22 6.77 -0.72 -0.28
CA CYS A 22 5.39 -0.85 -0.74
C CYS A 22 5.28 -0.91 -2.27
N GLY A 23 4.61 -1.94 -2.79
CA GLY A 23 4.33 -2.07 -4.22
C GLY A 23 5.50 -2.59 -5.06
N ARG A 24 6.64 -2.96 -4.45
CA ARG A 24 7.80 -3.51 -5.16
C ARG A 24 7.78 -5.04 -5.11
N LEU A 25 7.85 -5.69 -6.27
CA LEU A 25 7.82 -7.15 -6.39
C LEU A 25 9.01 -7.84 -5.68
N GLU A 26 10.15 -7.17 -5.59
CA GLU A 26 11.34 -7.69 -4.91
C GLU A 26 11.15 -7.92 -3.41
N HIS A 27 10.15 -7.27 -2.80
CA HIS A 27 9.80 -7.42 -1.38
C HIS A 27 8.59 -8.37 -1.17
N GLY A 28 8.16 -9.07 -2.22
CA GLY A 28 7.10 -10.07 -2.16
C GLY A 28 5.84 -9.69 -2.94
N PHE A 29 5.13 -10.72 -3.40
CA PHE A 29 3.93 -10.58 -4.21
C PHE A 29 3.02 -11.80 -4.09
N LEU A 30 1.75 -11.62 -4.45
CA LEU A 30 0.80 -12.69 -4.71
C LEU A 30 0.71 -12.93 -6.22
N ARG A 31 0.77 -14.19 -6.66
CA ARG A 31 0.44 -14.57 -8.03
C ARG A 31 -1.03 -14.95 -8.12
N VAL A 32 -1.78 -14.22 -8.94
CA VAL A 32 -3.20 -14.49 -9.18
C VAL A 32 -3.33 -15.07 -10.59
N ARG A 33 -3.99 -16.21 -10.72
CA ARG A 33 -4.26 -16.86 -12.00
C ARG A 33 -5.77 -16.98 -12.20
N CYS A 34 -6.27 -16.57 -13.36
CA CYS A 34 -7.65 -16.80 -13.74
C CYS A 34 -7.85 -18.29 -14.07
N GLU A 35 -8.87 -18.93 -13.51
CA GLU A 35 -9.14 -20.34 -13.77
C GLU A 35 -9.67 -20.58 -15.19
N SER A 36 -10.42 -19.64 -15.77
CA SER A 36 -11.03 -19.79 -17.09
C SER A 36 -10.10 -19.50 -18.26
N CYS A 37 -9.33 -18.41 -18.20
CA CYS A 37 -8.44 -18.00 -19.30
C CYS A 37 -6.95 -18.21 -19.01
N HIS A 38 -6.60 -18.65 -17.79
CA HIS A 38 -5.23 -18.90 -17.34
C HIS A 38 -4.26 -17.71 -17.38
N ALA A 39 -4.77 -16.48 -17.62
CA ALA A 39 -3.97 -15.27 -17.46
C ALA A 39 -3.45 -15.15 -16.02
N GLU A 40 -2.19 -14.75 -15.88
CA GLU A 40 -1.52 -14.57 -14.60
C GLU A 40 -1.15 -13.10 -14.37
N HIS A 41 -1.33 -12.63 -13.14
CA HIS A 41 -0.90 -11.32 -12.69
C HIS A 41 -0.12 -11.43 -11.39
N LEU A 42 0.95 -10.64 -11.28
CA LEU A 42 1.70 -10.48 -10.03
C LEU A 42 1.22 -9.23 -9.32
N VAL A 43 0.79 -9.37 -8.07
CA VAL A 43 0.29 -8.29 -7.24
C VAL A 43 1.27 -8.07 -6.10
N ALA A 44 2.02 -6.98 -6.14
CA ALA A 44 2.96 -6.62 -5.08
C ALA A 44 2.25 -6.37 -3.75
N PHE A 45 2.94 -6.65 -2.65
CA PHE A 45 2.41 -6.36 -1.33
C PHE A 45 2.34 -4.86 -1.04
N SER A 46 1.32 -4.47 -0.27
CA SER A 46 1.12 -3.09 0.18
C SER A 46 1.54 -2.95 1.64
N CYS A 47 2.14 -1.82 2.02
CA CYS A 47 2.50 -1.54 3.42
C CYS A 47 1.29 -1.36 4.36
N LYS A 48 0.08 -1.14 3.82
CA LYS A 48 -1.18 -0.96 4.58
C LYS A 48 -1.16 0.21 5.58
N ARG A 49 -0.16 1.11 5.50
CA ARG A 49 -0.05 2.30 6.35
C ARG A 49 -1.07 3.36 5.94
N ARG A 50 -1.59 4.11 6.91
CA ARG A 50 -2.63 5.13 6.69
C ARG A 50 -2.01 6.50 6.52
N GLY A 51 -2.50 7.26 5.53
CA GLY A 51 -2.16 8.68 5.33
C GLY A 51 -0.74 8.97 4.81
N PHE A 52 0.23 8.11 5.10
CA PHE A 52 1.63 8.32 4.71
C PHE A 52 1.97 7.79 3.31
N CYS A 53 1.57 6.55 3.00
CA CYS A 53 1.84 5.96 1.69
C CYS A 53 0.76 6.40 0.67
N PRO A 54 1.10 7.16 -0.38
CA PRO A 54 0.13 7.65 -1.35
C PRO A 54 -0.59 6.51 -2.10
N SER A 55 0.11 5.43 -2.44
CA SER A 55 -0.48 4.27 -3.12
C SER A 55 -1.53 3.56 -2.25
N CYS A 56 -1.22 3.35 -0.97
CA CYS A 56 -2.17 2.74 -0.02
C CYS A 56 -3.33 3.68 0.31
N GLY A 57 -3.04 4.99 0.46
CA GLY A 57 -4.05 6.02 0.67
C GLY A 57 -5.03 6.08 -0.49
N ALA A 58 -4.53 6.18 -1.73
CA ALA A 58 -5.35 6.23 -2.94
C ALA A 58 -6.23 4.98 -3.10
N ARG A 59 -5.67 3.77 -2.90
CA ARG A 59 -6.46 2.53 -2.94
C ARG A 59 -7.61 2.58 -1.94
N ARG A 60 -7.32 3.00 -0.71
CA ARG A 60 -8.32 3.08 0.36
C ARG A 60 -9.40 4.12 0.09
N MET A 61 -9.03 5.25 -0.51
CA MET A 61 -9.99 6.27 -0.95
C MET A 61 -10.92 5.71 -2.03
N ALA A 62 -10.38 4.98 -3.01
CA ALA A 62 -11.18 4.33 -4.05
C ALA A 62 -12.12 3.26 -3.47
N GLU A 63 -11.62 2.40 -2.58
CA GLU A 63 -12.43 1.39 -1.87
C GLU A 63 -13.56 2.05 -1.06
N SER A 64 -13.26 3.16 -0.38
CA SER A 64 -14.25 3.89 0.41
C SER A 64 -15.29 4.59 -0.48
N ALA A 65 -14.85 5.14 -1.62
CA ALA A 65 -15.76 5.75 -2.59
C ALA A 65 -16.71 4.72 -3.20
N ALA A 66 -16.21 3.53 -3.57
CA ALA A 66 -17.04 2.44 -4.05
C ALA A 66 -18.08 2.03 -3.00
N LEU A 67 -17.66 1.76 -1.76
CA LEU A 67 -18.57 1.44 -0.67
C LEU A 67 -19.65 2.51 -0.46
N LEU A 68 -19.28 3.79 -0.51
CA LEU A 68 -20.24 4.88 -0.35
C LEU A 68 -21.29 4.88 -1.46
N VAL A 69 -20.88 4.68 -2.72
CA VAL A 69 -21.79 4.64 -3.86
C VAL A 69 -22.68 3.41 -3.84
N ASP A 70 -22.12 2.24 -3.54
CA ASP A 70 -22.83 0.97 -3.64
C ASP A 70 -23.82 0.77 -2.46
N GLU A 71 -23.47 1.23 -1.25
CA GLU A 71 -24.17 0.82 -0.02
C GLU A 71 -24.73 1.97 0.84
N VAL A 72 -24.33 3.23 0.61
CA VAL A 72 -24.65 4.33 1.55
C VAL A 72 -25.39 5.49 0.92
N LEU A 73 -24.93 5.97 -0.24
CA LEU A 73 -25.50 7.13 -0.91
C LEU A 73 -26.70 6.70 -1.76
N PRO A 74 -27.80 7.47 -1.76
CA PRO A 74 -28.99 7.18 -2.56
C PRO A 74 -28.80 7.43 -4.06
#